data_AF-A0A9D5VPD1-F1
#
_entry.id   AF-A0A9D5VPD1-F1
#
_cell.length_a   1.000
_cell.length_b   1.000
_cell.length_c   1.000
_cell.angle_alpha   90.00
_cell.angle_beta   90.00
_cell.angle_gamma   90.00
#
_symmetry.space_group_name_H-M   'P 1'
#
loop_
_entity.id
_entity.type
_entity.pdbx_description
1 polymer ?
#
loop_
_entity_poly.entity_id
_entity_poly.type
_entity_poly.pdbx_seq_one_letter_code
_entity_poly.pdbx_strand_id
1 'polypeptide(L)'
;MFLQAIKFTTSVAVALTLTLPLAAPAFESPKNKALLSMPMSHPQEASSLEQYTRYYGNNKNFANSNMNSNKGNNSKDNFPEVNDSTLIDLGNDPLPSAYKALFDYILPSPDQHQGTLGTSSYINAGSCHFMATTGAMEILMNMDLPKEERLPGGNSDLSERWLMNMGDDLYPTSWLANNILMFNDYGGGMLNQNYRYTKGSYFFRYSVKYNWRNHLPSNWSNLLVKTPKVERQVLFGKRNLSSRYDVAVMSDKTVERIKRALVVKQGPVLVVYNDSEVWHAILVVGYDDHDSEEAVNNSNNSSDTRCPFVKSMLTNLNSSHRKKIENAMAKDGGCAEKGVFYVRESEYFPEPFYSKHDSNYDYDLKRKGEEQVYVGTTTKRSYEWAKYLASYAISIYRPDASEAPFPPHPYEE
;
A
#
# COMPACT_ATOMS: atom_id res chain seq x y z
N MET A 1 27.93 13.08 68.47
CA MET A 1 26.84 12.36 69.16
C MET A 1 25.69 13.33 69.38
N PHE A 2 24.66 13.25 68.54
CA PHE A 2 23.23 13.53 68.80
C PHE A 2 22.55 13.66 67.43
N LEU A 3 21.71 12.69 67.10
CA LEU A 3 20.80 12.74 65.95
C LEU A 3 19.67 13.74 66.27
N GLN A 4 19.38 14.65 65.34
CA GLN A 4 18.07 15.31 65.27
C GLN A 4 17.45 15.02 63.90
N ALA A 5 16.41 14.19 63.91
CA ALA A 5 15.53 13.95 62.79
C ALA A 5 14.45 15.03 62.76
N ILE A 6 14.39 15.80 61.68
CA ILE A 6 13.31 16.75 61.40
C ILE A 6 12.27 16.01 60.55
N LYS A 7 11.09 15.78 61.16
CA LYS A 7 9.88 15.33 60.46
C LYS A 7 9.14 16.56 59.93
N PHE A 8 9.05 16.72 58.61
CA PHE A 8 8.03 17.55 57.98
C PHE A 8 6.83 16.67 57.64
N THR A 9 5.66 17.00 58.18
CA THR A 9 4.36 16.47 57.78
C THR A 9 3.63 17.58 57.05
N THR A 10 3.52 17.45 55.73
CA THR A 10 2.65 18.29 54.90
C THR A 10 1.41 17.47 54.56
N SER A 11 0.30 17.83 55.20
CA SER A 11 -1.03 17.37 54.83
C SER A 11 -1.45 18.04 53.52
N VAL A 12 -1.58 17.26 52.44
CA VAL A 12 -2.25 17.70 51.22
C VAL A 12 -3.70 17.22 51.29
N ALA A 13 -4.62 18.17 51.38
CA ALA A 13 -6.04 17.93 51.24
C ALA A 13 -6.35 17.59 49.78
N VAL A 14 -6.85 16.39 49.53
CA VAL A 14 -7.38 15.97 48.23
C VAL A 14 -8.83 16.46 48.14
N ALA A 15 -9.06 17.51 47.35
CA ALA A 15 -10.40 17.93 46.96
C ALA A 15 -10.93 16.95 45.91
N LEU A 16 -11.94 16.17 46.29
CA LEU A 16 -12.65 15.23 45.43
C LEU A 16 -13.72 16.01 44.64
N THR A 17 -13.38 16.52 43.46
CA THR A 17 -14.37 17.05 42.52
C THR A 17 -15.01 15.91 41.73
N LEU A 18 -16.25 15.55 42.10
CA LEU A 18 -17.14 14.73 41.29
C LEU A 18 -17.58 15.53 40.05
N THR A 19 -16.99 15.23 38.90
CA THR A 19 -17.53 15.65 37.59
C THR A 19 -18.39 14.53 37.02
N LEU A 20 -19.69 14.80 36.87
CA LEU A 20 -20.65 13.95 36.16
C LEU A 20 -20.26 13.82 34.68
N PRO A 21 -20.45 12.66 34.03
CA PRO A 21 -20.21 12.53 32.61
C PRO A 21 -21.31 13.24 31.82
N LEU A 22 -20.92 14.26 31.05
CA LEU A 22 -21.73 14.83 29.98
C LEU A 22 -21.95 13.76 28.91
N ALA A 23 -23.21 13.55 28.56
CA ALA A 23 -23.64 12.63 27.51
C ALA A 23 -22.97 12.95 26.17
N ALA A 24 -22.36 11.95 25.56
CA ALA A 24 -21.85 12.03 24.20
C ALA A 24 -23.03 12.16 23.21
N PRO A 25 -22.90 12.97 22.13
CA PRO A 25 -23.92 13.03 21.09
C PRO A 25 -23.97 11.69 20.32
N ALA A 26 -25.18 11.16 20.18
CA ALA A 26 -25.46 10.00 19.35
C ALA A 26 -25.08 10.30 17.90
N PHE A 27 -24.14 9.54 17.35
CA PHE A 27 -23.88 9.50 15.92
C PHE A 27 -25.03 8.75 15.24
N GLU A 28 -25.79 9.45 14.40
CA GLU A 28 -26.74 8.81 13.49
C GLU A 28 -25.97 8.00 12.44
N SER A 29 -26.12 6.68 12.51
CA SER A 29 -25.72 5.74 11.47
C SER A 29 -26.45 6.07 10.16
N PRO A 30 -25.77 6.04 8.99
CA PRO A 30 -26.45 6.20 7.72
C PRO A 30 -27.45 5.04 7.53
N LYS A 31 -28.69 5.43 7.21
CA LYS A 31 -29.86 4.57 7.05
C LYS A 31 -29.54 3.32 6.21
N ASN A 32 -29.46 2.17 6.90
CA ASN A 32 -29.45 0.85 6.29
C ASN A 32 -30.69 0.70 5.39
N LYS A 33 -30.47 0.52 4.07
CA LYS A 33 -31.48 -0.11 3.22
C LYS A 33 -31.73 -1.52 3.76
N ALA A 34 -32.98 -1.78 4.13
CA ALA A 34 -33.41 -3.05 4.69
C ALA A 34 -33.05 -4.22 3.77
N LEU A 35 -32.09 -5.05 4.20
CA LEU A 35 -31.89 -6.40 3.70
C LEU A 35 -32.86 -7.32 4.45
N LEU A 36 -33.85 -7.83 3.71
CA LEU A 36 -34.77 -8.87 4.17
C LEU A 36 -33.97 -10.09 4.67
N SER A 37 -34.02 -10.32 5.98
CA SER A 37 -33.49 -11.53 6.61
C SER A 37 -34.38 -12.73 6.27
N MET A 38 -33.86 -13.70 5.53
CA MET A 38 -34.44 -15.05 5.51
C MET A 38 -33.75 -15.90 6.59
N PRO A 39 -34.51 -16.69 7.37
CA PRO A 39 -33.91 -17.59 8.36
C PRO A 39 -33.30 -18.78 7.62
N MET A 40 -32.01 -19.06 7.86
CA MET A 40 -31.42 -20.33 7.47
C MET A 40 -31.04 -21.13 8.71
N SER A 41 -31.80 -22.21 8.92
CA SER A 41 -31.41 -23.34 9.74
C SER A 41 -30.16 -24.01 9.16
N HIS A 42 -29.24 -24.43 10.02
CA HIS A 42 -28.09 -25.26 9.68
C HIS A 42 -28.48 -26.50 8.86
N PRO A 43 -27.68 -26.88 7.83
CA PRO A 43 -27.62 -28.24 7.37
C PRO A 43 -26.31 -28.91 7.79
N GLN A 44 -26.46 -30.09 8.39
CA GLN A 44 -25.46 -31.14 8.46
C GLN A 44 -25.00 -31.54 7.06
N GLU A 45 -23.81 -32.13 7.02
CA GLU A 45 -23.10 -32.72 5.88
C GLU A 45 -24.03 -33.33 4.82
N ALA A 46 -23.95 -32.81 3.59
CA ALA A 46 -24.48 -33.48 2.41
C ALA A 46 -23.57 -33.23 1.20
N SER A 47 -22.98 -34.32 0.71
CA SER A 47 -22.21 -34.41 -0.52
C SER A 47 -23.15 -34.55 -1.72
N SER A 48 -23.41 -33.48 -2.48
CA SER A 48 -23.80 -33.64 -3.88
C SER A 48 -23.43 -32.43 -4.74
N LEU A 49 -22.85 -32.72 -5.91
CA LEU A 49 -22.42 -31.79 -6.95
C LEU A 49 -23.58 -30.93 -7.50
N GLU A 50 -24.83 -31.35 -7.27
CA GLU A 50 -26.04 -30.64 -7.70
C GLU A 50 -26.36 -29.40 -6.86
N GLN A 51 -26.15 -29.43 -5.54
CA GLN A 51 -26.32 -28.23 -4.70
C GLN A 51 -25.23 -27.18 -5.00
N TYR A 52 -24.02 -27.64 -5.31
CA TYR A 52 -22.92 -26.79 -5.76
C TYR A 52 -23.24 -26.07 -7.07
N THR A 53 -23.86 -26.77 -8.03
CA THR A 53 -24.23 -26.18 -9.33
C THR A 53 -25.39 -25.18 -9.20
N ARG A 54 -26.32 -25.40 -8.26
CA ARG A 54 -27.46 -24.49 -8.05
C ARG A 54 -27.08 -23.23 -7.26
N TYR A 55 -26.11 -23.30 -6.34
CA TYR A 55 -25.61 -22.13 -5.58
C TYR A 55 -24.63 -21.27 -6.40
N TYR A 56 -23.79 -21.89 -7.25
CA TYR A 56 -22.81 -21.18 -8.08
C TYR A 56 -23.26 -20.91 -9.53
N GLY A 57 -24.35 -21.53 -9.99
CA GLY A 57 -24.91 -21.31 -11.33
C GLY A 57 -25.38 -19.88 -11.57
N ASN A 58 -25.86 -19.19 -10.53
CA ASN A 58 -26.31 -17.79 -10.60
C ASN A 58 -25.19 -16.76 -10.35
N ASN A 59 -23.99 -17.20 -9.92
CA ASN A 59 -22.83 -16.32 -9.65
C ASN A 59 -21.73 -16.39 -10.74
N LYS A 60 -21.96 -17.13 -11.83
CA LYS A 60 -21.03 -17.21 -12.98
C LYS A 60 -20.81 -15.87 -13.69
N ASN A 61 -21.66 -14.87 -13.48
CA ASN A 61 -21.51 -13.54 -14.07
C ASN A 61 -20.59 -12.62 -13.27
N PHE A 62 -20.28 -12.91 -11.99
CA PHE A 62 -19.57 -11.98 -11.10
C PHE A 62 -18.03 -12.07 -11.20
N ALA A 63 -17.49 -13.29 -11.26
CA ALA A 63 -16.04 -13.49 -11.32
C ALA A 63 -15.47 -13.39 -12.74
N ASN A 64 -16.30 -13.63 -13.77
CA ASN A 64 -15.91 -13.42 -15.18
C ASN A 64 -16.07 -11.97 -15.62
N SER A 65 -16.98 -11.17 -15.03
CA SER A 65 -17.02 -9.73 -15.30
C SER A 65 -15.77 -9.04 -14.76
N ASN A 66 -15.27 -9.35 -13.57
CA ASN A 66 -14.19 -8.52 -13.00
C ASN A 66 -12.79 -8.75 -13.62
N MET A 67 -12.52 -9.90 -14.26
CA MET A 67 -11.28 -10.11 -15.02
C MET A 67 -11.42 -9.88 -16.54
N ASN A 68 -12.61 -10.07 -17.14
CA ASN A 68 -12.81 -9.87 -18.59
C ASN A 68 -13.60 -8.62 -19.00
N SER A 69 -14.38 -7.97 -18.11
CA SER A 69 -15.09 -6.73 -18.45
C SER A 69 -14.15 -5.54 -18.67
N ASN A 70 -12.91 -5.63 -18.17
CA ASN A 70 -11.85 -4.65 -18.44
C ASN A 70 -11.02 -4.94 -19.70
N LYS A 71 -11.40 -5.94 -20.51
CA LYS A 71 -10.81 -6.17 -21.85
C LYS A 71 -11.69 -5.65 -23.00
N GLY A 72 -12.94 -5.26 -22.72
CA GLY A 72 -13.94 -4.98 -23.77
C GLY A 72 -14.39 -3.53 -23.89
N ASN A 73 -14.25 -2.71 -22.85
CA ASN A 73 -14.64 -1.31 -22.90
C ASN A 73 -13.41 -0.43 -22.66
N ASN A 74 -13.08 0.40 -23.65
CA ASN A 74 -12.26 1.59 -23.48
C ASN A 74 -12.97 2.61 -22.57
N SER A 75 -13.38 2.22 -21.36
CA SER A 75 -13.73 3.20 -20.34
C SER A 75 -12.43 3.95 -20.09
N LYS A 76 -12.36 5.18 -20.58
CA LYS A 76 -11.30 6.11 -20.23
C LYS A 76 -11.33 6.18 -18.71
N ASP A 77 -10.34 5.56 -18.06
CA ASP A 77 -10.10 5.78 -16.64
C ASP A 77 -9.85 7.28 -16.51
N ASN A 78 -10.88 8.01 -16.05
CA ASN A 78 -10.83 9.46 -15.90
C ASN A 78 -10.00 9.74 -14.64
N PHE A 79 -8.68 9.72 -14.79
CA PHE A 79 -7.78 10.24 -13.78
C PHE A 79 -8.06 11.74 -13.61
N PRO A 80 -8.30 12.22 -12.38
CA PRO A 80 -8.48 13.64 -12.14
C PRO A 80 -7.27 14.38 -12.69
N GLU A 81 -7.56 15.36 -13.54
CA GLU A 81 -6.57 16.19 -14.22
C GLU A 81 -5.72 16.92 -13.19
N VAL A 82 -4.40 16.88 -13.38
CA VAL A 82 -3.49 17.68 -12.59
C VAL A 82 -2.59 18.46 -13.54
N ASN A 83 -2.93 19.74 -13.71
CA ASN A 83 -2.01 20.69 -14.31
C ASN A 83 -0.94 21.04 -13.26
N ASP A 84 0.32 21.20 -13.65
CA ASP A 84 1.38 21.63 -12.74
C ASP A 84 1.04 22.95 -12.02
N SER A 85 0.24 23.80 -12.65
CA SER A 85 -0.28 25.05 -12.05
C SER A 85 -1.43 24.84 -11.06
N THR A 86 -2.10 23.70 -11.08
CA THR A 86 -3.16 23.32 -10.13
C THR A 86 -2.64 22.51 -8.94
N LEU A 87 -1.35 22.17 -8.96
CA LEU A 87 -0.71 21.47 -7.85
C LEU A 87 -0.48 22.44 -6.70
N ILE A 88 -0.96 22.05 -5.52
CA ILE A 88 -0.72 22.79 -4.29
C ILE A 88 0.79 22.94 -4.10
N ASP A 89 1.20 24.19 -3.88
CA ASP A 89 2.58 24.51 -3.53
C ASP A 89 2.90 23.91 -2.16
N LEU A 90 3.95 23.09 -2.10
CA LEU A 90 4.44 22.49 -0.86
C LEU A 90 5.56 23.32 -0.23
N GLY A 91 5.80 24.53 -0.73
CA GLY A 91 6.88 25.43 -0.31
C GLY A 91 8.18 25.19 -1.08
N ASN A 92 9.15 26.07 -0.87
CA ASN A 92 10.47 26.03 -1.52
C ASN A 92 11.63 25.92 -0.51
N ASP A 93 11.34 25.66 0.76
CA ASP A 93 12.38 25.52 1.78
C ASP A 93 13.36 24.40 1.41
N PRO A 94 14.66 24.54 1.70
CA PRO A 94 15.63 23.48 1.44
C PRO A 94 15.19 22.16 2.09
N LEU A 95 15.24 21.08 1.32
CA LEU A 95 14.98 19.73 1.84
C LEU A 95 16.25 19.16 2.49
N PRO A 96 16.14 18.31 3.51
CA PRO A 96 17.27 17.50 3.95
C PRO A 96 17.72 16.58 2.81
N SER A 97 19.00 16.23 2.75
CA SER A 97 19.53 15.33 1.71
C SER A 97 19.05 13.88 1.86
N ALA A 98 18.53 13.52 3.03
CA ALA A 98 17.88 12.24 3.26
C ALA A 98 16.66 12.39 4.18
N TYR A 99 15.67 11.52 4.01
CA TYR A 99 14.48 11.44 4.86
C TYR A 99 14.13 9.97 5.10
N LYS A 100 14.21 9.55 6.38
CA LYS A 100 13.97 8.16 6.82
C LYS A 100 13.00 8.07 8.00
N ALA A 101 12.32 9.18 8.34
CA ALA A 101 11.47 9.26 9.53
C ALA A 101 10.28 8.26 9.51
N LEU A 102 9.88 7.77 8.33
CA LEU A 102 8.79 6.80 8.25
C LEU A 102 9.21 5.35 8.58
N PHE A 103 10.51 5.04 8.66
CA PHE A 103 11.01 3.66 8.69
C PHE A 103 10.53 2.86 9.90
N ASP A 104 10.45 3.50 11.07
CA ASP A 104 10.01 2.86 12.31
C ASP A 104 8.50 2.52 12.32
N TYR A 105 7.75 2.94 11.30
CA TYR A 105 6.31 2.75 11.20
C TYR A 105 5.91 1.76 10.10
N ILE A 106 6.87 1.20 9.37
CA ILE A 106 6.60 0.31 8.23
C ILE A 106 6.39 -1.11 8.72
N LEU A 107 5.20 -1.66 8.44
CA LEU A 107 4.99 -3.10 8.46
C LEU A 107 5.40 -3.69 7.11
N PRO A 108 5.92 -4.92 7.09
CA PRO A 108 6.18 -5.59 5.82
C PRO A 108 4.86 -5.90 5.08
N SER A 109 4.90 -5.95 3.75
CA SER A 109 3.72 -6.26 2.93
C SER A 109 3.56 -7.77 2.73
N PRO A 110 2.34 -8.30 2.55
CA PRO A 110 2.21 -9.64 1.99
C PRO A 110 2.72 -9.70 0.54
N ASP A 111 3.32 -10.82 0.11
CA ASP A 111 3.72 -11.06 -1.29
C ASP A 111 2.51 -11.29 -2.22
N GLN A 112 2.24 -10.41 -3.16
CA GLN A 112 1.09 -10.62 -4.05
C GLN A 112 1.22 -11.82 -5.00
N HIS A 113 2.38 -12.45 -5.05
CA HIS A 113 2.66 -13.57 -5.93
C HIS A 113 2.45 -14.94 -5.30
N GLN A 114 2.26 -15.89 -6.20
CA GLN A 114 2.38 -17.31 -5.92
C GLN A 114 3.24 -17.95 -7.01
N GLY A 115 4.23 -18.71 -6.55
CA GLY A 115 4.98 -19.64 -7.38
C GLY A 115 6.47 -19.34 -7.37
N THR A 116 7.26 -20.36 -7.69
CA THR A 116 8.70 -20.23 -7.87
C THR A 116 8.96 -19.54 -9.21
N LEU A 117 9.78 -18.47 -9.19
CA LEU A 117 10.36 -17.85 -10.39
C LEU A 117 10.90 -18.95 -11.33
N GLY A 118 10.49 -18.93 -12.60
CA GLY A 118 10.91 -19.91 -13.61
C GLY A 118 9.96 -21.11 -13.83
N THR A 119 8.86 -21.23 -13.08
CA THR A 119 7.77 -22.15 -13.44
C THR A 119 6.68 -21.43 -14.23
N SER A 120 5.98 -22.13 -15.14
CA SER A 120 4.83 -21.61 -15.89
C SER A 120 3.60 -21.30 -15.01
N SER A 121 3.76 -21.31 -13.68
CA SER A 121 2.70 -21.21 -12.66
C SER A 121 2.76 -19.92 -11.86
N TYR A 122 3.43 -18.88 -12.36
CA TYR A 122 3.46 -17.57 -11.70
C TYR A 122 2.06 -16.96 -11.70
N ILE A 123 1.41 -16.94 -10.53
CA ILE A 123 0.07 -16.40 -10.36
C ILE A 123 0.17 -15.16 -9.49
N ASN A 124 -0.05 -13.99 -10.10
CA ASN A 124 -0.22 -12.73 -9.40
C ASN A 124 -1.71 -12.53 -9.06
N ALA A 125 -2.02 -12.09 -7.84
CA ALA A 125 -3.35 -11.66 -7.46
C ALA A 125 -3.75 -10.32 -8.10
N GLY A 126 -2.79 -9.46 -8.46
CA GLY A 126 -3.03 -8.09 -8.92
C GLY A 126 -3.46 -7.18 -7.77
N SER A 127 -2.87 -7.37 -6.58
CA SER A 127 -3.29 -6.73 -5.33
C SER A 127 -2.38 -5.58 -4.88
N CYS A 128 -1.33 -5.24 -5.64
CA CYS A 128 -0.30 -4.26 -5.29
C CYS A 128 -0.88 -2.91 -4.86
N HIS A 129 -1.92 -2.45 -5.55
CA HIS A 129 -2.58 -1.19 -5.18
C HIS A 129 -3.24 -1.25 -3.80
N PHE A 130 -3.88 -2.36 -3.48
CA PHE A 130 -4.49 -2.56 -2.16
C PHE A 130 -3.42 -2.70 -1.08
N MET A 131 -2.32 -3.40 -1.37
CA MET A 131 -1.17 -3.56 -0.46
C MET A 131 -0.45 -2.24 -0.20
N ALA A 132 -0.27 -1.41 -1.23
CA ALA A 132 0.24 -0.05 -1.08
C ALA A 132 -0.76 0.81 -0.29
N THR A 133 -2.06 0.67 -0.54
CA THR A 133 -3.07 1.49 0.15
C THR A 133 -3.21 1.11 1.63
N THR A 134 -3.25 -0.18 1.97
CA THR A 134 -3.20 -0.64 3.37
C THR A 134 -1.92 -0.18 4.01
N GLY A 135 -0.76 -0.48 3.43
CA GLY A 135 0.55 -0.07 3.96
C GLY A 135 0.66 1.43 4.27
N ALA A 136 0.00 2.28 3.48
CA ALA A 136 0.00 3.71 3.75
C ALA A 136 -0.80 4.04 5.01
N MET A 137 -1.97 3.42 5.18
CA MET A 137 -2.77 3.56 6.38
C MET A 137 -2.08 2.94 7.60
N GLU A 138 -1.42 1.79 7.47
CA GLU A 138 -0.66 1.14 8.54
C GLU A 138 0.45 2.05 9.08
N ILE A 139 1.22 2.69 8.18
CA ILE A 139 2.24 3.67 8.55
C ILE A 139 1.62 4.80 9.37
N LEU A 140 0.49 5.35 8.92
CA LEU A 140 -0.19 6.45 9.62
C LEU A 140 -0.82 6.03 10.95
N MET A 141 -1.30 4.80 11.07
CA MET A 141 -1.76 4.22 12.34
C MET A 141 -0.59 4.02 13.31
N ASN A 142 0.53 3.49 12.81
CA ASN A 142 1.70 3.16 13.62
C ASN A 142 2.37 4.39 14.23
N MET A 143 2.16 5.58 13.67
CA MET A 143 2.61 6.85 14.25
C MET A 143 2.04 7.09 15.66
N ASP A 144 0.85 6.57 15.95
CA ASP A 144 0.19 6.72 17.25
C ASP A 144 0.41 5.51 18.19
N LEU A 145 1.11 4.47 17.70
CA LEU A 145 1.32 3.23 18.47
C LEU A 145 2.74 3.15 19.04
N PRO A 146 2.93 2.57 20.24
CA PRO A 146 4.26 2.20 20.74
C PRO A 146 4.98 1.27 19.76
N LYS A 147 6.31 1.35 19.69
CA LYS A 147 7.13 0.56 18.75
C LYS A 147 6.90 -0.94 18.90
N GLU A 148 6.66 -1.40 20.12
CA GLU A 148 6.44 -2.81 20.49
C GLU A 148 5.10 -3.36 19.99
N GLU A 149 4.14 -2.49 19.66
CA GLU A 149 2.82 -2.89 19.14
C GLU A 149 2.76 -2.96 17.60
N ARG A 150 3.80 -2.47 16.92
CA ARG A 150 3.90 -2.40 15.45
C ARG A 150 4.40 -3.74 14.90
N LEU A 151 3.54 -4.75 14.92
CA LEU A 151 3.89 -6.11 14.53
C LEU A 151 3.03 -6.61 13.36
N PRO A 152 3.60 -7.40 12.42
CA PRO A 152 2.79 -8.16 11.46
C PRO A 152 1.77 -9.05 12.20
N GLY A 153 0.53 -9.09 11.74
CA GLY A 153 -0.59 -9.73 12.45
C GLY A 153 -1.11 -8.98 13.67
N GLY A 154 -0.56 -7.80 14.00
CA GLY A 154 -0.92 -7.00 15.16
C GLY A 154 -2.15 -6.10 14.95
N ASN A 155 -2.31 -5.10 15.84
CA ASN A 155 -3.46 -4.19 15.88
C ASN A 155 -3.44 -3.11 14.79
N SER A 156 -2.40 -3.06 13.99
CA SER A 156 -2.25 -2.15 12.85
C SER A 156 -1.97 -2.85 11.53
N ASP A 157 -1.95 -4.19 11.49
CA ASP A 157 -1.82 -4.98 10.25
C ASP A 157 -3.20 -5.10 9.59
N LEU A 158 -3.43 -4.31 8.54
CA LEU A 158 -4.72 -4.15 7.89
C LEU A 158 -4.93 -5.20 6.80
N SER A 159 -6.16 -5.63 6.62
CA SER A 159 -6.53 -6.61 5.60
C SER A 159 -6.62 -5.96 4.22
N GLU A 160 -5.68 -6.28 3.34
CA GLU A 160 -5.79 -5.95 1.91
C GLU A 160 -7.03 -6.60 1.31
N ARG A 161 -7.31 -7.84 1.72
CA ARG A 161 -8.44 -8.60 1.24
C ARG A 161 -9.75 -7.88 1.54
N TRP A 162 -9.88 -7.24 2.70
CA TRP A 162 -11.04 -6.42 3.03
C TRP A 162 -11.16 -5.27 2.04
N LEU A 163 -10.09 -4.49 1.86
CA LEU A 163 -10.09 -3.35 0.95
C LEU A 163 -10.40 -3.77 -0.51
N MET A 164 -9.86 -4.90 -0.96
CA MET A 164 -10.15 -5.52 -2.27
C MET A 164 -11.63 -5.81 -2.47
N ASN A 165 -12.32 -6.26 -1.42
CA ASN A 165 -13.74 -6.64 -1.49
C ASN A 165 -14.70 -5.49 -1.16
N MET A 166 -14.20 -4.39 -0.60
CA MET A 166 -14.98 -3.17 -0.38
C MET A 166 -14.91 -2.22 -1.59
N GLY A 167 -13.84 -2.31 -2.41
CA GLY A 167 -13.57 -1.36 -3.50
C GLY A 167 -14.62 -1.37 -4.62
N ASP A 168 -15.34 -2.48 -4.77
CA ASP A 168 -16.41 -2.65 -5.77
C ASP A 168 -17.63 -1.74 -5.49
N ASP A 169 -17.82 -1.27 -4.25
CA ASP A 169 -19.07 -0.61 -3.84
C ASP A 169 -19.09 0.92 -3.98
N LEU A 170 -17.92 1.60 -4.04
CA LEU A 170 -17.88 3.05 -3.79
C LEU A 170 -17.30 3.95 -4.90
N TYR A 171 -16.31 3.50 -5.69
CA TYR A 171 -15.53 4.43 -6.53
C TYR A 171 -15.29 3.95 -7.96
N PRO A 172 -16.29 4.01 -8.87
CA PRO A 172 -16.09 3.65 -10.28
C PRO A 172 -15.19 4.64 -11.04
N THR A 173 -15.01 5.87 -10.54
CA THR A 173 -14.20 6.91 -11.19
C THR A 173 -13.02 7.31 -10.29
N SER A 174 -11.81 6.87 -10.64
CA SER A 174 -10.54 7.09 -9.91
C SER A 174 -10.29 6.19 -8.69
N TRP A 175 -10.59 4.89 -8.81
CA TRP A 175 -10.29 3.88 -7.78
C TRP A 175 -8.85 3.95 -7.24
N LEU A 176 -7.88 4.21 -8.11
CA LEU A 176 -6.47 4.31 -7.71
C LEU A 176 -6.16 5.41 -6.71
N ALA A 177 -6.83 6.55 -6.81
CA ALA A 177 -6.61 7.66 -5.90
C ALA A 177 -7.54 7.62 -4.69
N ASN A 178 -8.67 6.91 -4.79
CA ASN A 178 -9.73 7.01 -3.81
C ASN A 178 -9.83 5.81 -2.86
N ASN A 179 -9.17 4.69 -3.12
CA ASN A 179 -9.22 3.53 -2.21
C ASN A 179 -8.79 3.89 -0.78
N ILE A 180 -7.84 4.82 -0.62
CA ILE A 180 -7.43 5.31 0.70
C ILE A 180 -8.55 6.03 1.46
N LEU A 181 -9.50 6.66 0.76
CA LEU A 181 -10.62 7.38 1.37
C LEU A 181 -11.69 6.42 1.91
N MET A 182 -11.69 5.16 1.50
CA MET A 182 -12.61 4.16 2.03
C MET A 182 -12.46 3.98 3.54
N PHE A 183 -11.24 4.14 4.07
CA PHE A 183 -11.02 4.12 5.52
C PHE A 183 -11.73 5.28 6.22
N ASN A 184 -11.82 6.46 5.59
CA ASN A 184 -12.61 7.57 6.11
C ASN A 184 -14.11 7.26 6.04
N ASP A 185 -14.59 6.74 4.90
CA ASP A 185 -16.01 6.49 4.67
C ASP A 185 -16.59 5.43 5.61
N TYR A 186 -15.80 4.39 5.89
CA TYR A 186 -16.16 3.32 6.83
C TYR A 186 -15.74 3.61 8.27
N GLY A 187 -15.01 4.71 8.52
CA GLY A 187 -14.50 5.08 9.84
C GLY A 187 -13.47 4.11 10.42
N GLY A 188 -12.85 3.28 9.57
CA GLY A 188 -11.93 2.23 10.00
C GLY A 188 -11.53 1.26 8.90
N GLY A 189 -10.72 0.28 9.29
CA GLY A 189 -10.26 -0.83 8.44
C GLY A 189 -10.36 -2.16 9.16
N MET A 190 -10.44 -3.27 8.43
CA MET A 190 -10.42 -4.59 9.05
C MET A 190 -8.98 -5.06 9.25
N LEU A 191 -8.66 -5.68 10.39
CA LEU A 191 -7.36 -6.31 10.59
C LEU A 191 -7.17 -7.55 9.72
N ASN A 192 -5.94 -7.79 9.27
CA ASN A 192 -5.57 -8.97 8.50
C ASN A 192 -5.83 -10.28 9.27
N GLN A 193 -5.71 -10.28 10.60
CA GLN A 193 -6.10 -11.44 11.42
C GLN A 193 -7.60 -11.79 11.33
N ASN A 194 -8.46 -10.80 11.08
CA ASN A 194 -9.90 -11.00 10.97
C ASN A 194 -10.32 -11.41 9.55
N TYR A 195 -9.57 -11.00 8.53
CA TYR A 195 -9.85 -11.36 7.14
C TYR A 195 -8.57 -11.47 6.31
N ARG A 196 -7.86 -12.57 6.50
CA ARG A 196 -6.47 -12.70 6.04
C ARG A 196 -6.32 -12.71 4.52
N TYR A 197 -5.27 -12.06 4.04
CA TYR A 197 -4.74 -12.28 2.69
C TYR A 197 -4.12 -13.69 2.60
N THR A 198 -4.69 -14.55 1.75
CA THR A 198 -4.41 -16.00 1.78
C THR A 198 -4.45 -16.65 0.39
N LYS A 199 -3.92 -17.87 0.27
CA LYS A 199 -4.27 -18.76 -0.83
C LYS A 199 -5.56 -19.50 -0.49
N GLY A 200 -6.27 -19.90 -1.53
CA GLY A 200 -7.46 -20.71 -1.38
C GLY A 200 -7.92 -21.25 -2.73
N SER A 201 -8.97 -22.08 -2.71
CA SER A 201 -9.55 -22.60 -3.94
C SER A 201 -10.23 -21.47 -4.72
N TYR A 202 -9.60 -21.04 -5.82
CA TYR A 202 -10.12 -20.07 -6.77
C TYR A 202 -10.44 -20.79 -8.08
N PHE A 203 -11.74 -21.05 -8.28
CA PHE A 203 -12.26 -21.99 -9.27
C PHE A 203 -11.68 -23.41 -9.08
N PHE A 204 -10.81 -23.85 -9.97
CA PHE A 204 -10.18 -25.19 -9.95
C PHE A 204 -8.69 -25.13 -9.57
N ARG A 205 -8.19 -23.96 -9.14
CA ARG A 205 -6.78 -23.76 -8.80
C ARG A 205 -6.64 -23.20 -7.40
N TYR A 206 -5.73 -23.75 -6.61
CA TYR A 206 -5.36 -23.21 -5.31
C TYR A 206 -4.45 -22.00 -5.54
N SER A 207 -4.95 -20.77 -5.28
CA SER A 207 -4.16 -19.58 -5.58
C SER A 207 -4.46 -18.32 -4.77
N VAL A 208 -3.52 -17.37 -4.83
CA VAL A 208 -3.65 -16.01 -4.24
C VAL A 208 -4.76 -15.17 -4.87
N LYS A 209 -5.27 -15.56 -6.04
CA LYS A 209 -6.48 -14.96 -6.62
C LYS A 209 -7.73 -15.22 -5.76
N TYR A 210 -7.67 -16.15 -4.82
CA TYR A 210 -8.72 -16.39 -3.84
C TYR A 210 -9.12 -15.13 -3.06
N ASN A 211 -8.21 -14.17 -2.86
CA ASN A 211 -8.49 -12.93 -2.14
C ASN A 211 -9.57 -12.06 -2.79
N TRP A 212 -9.82 -12.24 -4.09
CA TRP A 212 -10.93 -11.60 -4.81
C TRP A 212 -12.30 -12.24 -4.54
N ARG A 213 -12.37 -13.33 -3.78
CA ARG A 213 -13.65 -13.88 -3.34
C ARG A 213 -14.12 -13.14 -2.09
N ASN A 214 -15.28 -12.50 -2.23
CA ASN A 214 -15.96 -11.85 -1.13
C ASN A 214 -16.54 -12.90 -0.17
N HIS A 215 -15.80 -13.19 0.89
CA HIS A 215 -16.24 -13.96 2.04
C HIS A 215 -16.18 -13.08 3.31
N LEU A 216 -16.52 -11.80 3.18
CA LEU A 216 -16.60 -10.91 4.33
C LEU A 216 -17.54 -11.52 5.39
N PRO A 217 -17.13 -11.57 6.66
CA PRO A 217 -18.01 -12.03 7.74
C PRO A 217 -19.31 -11.23 7.77
N SER A 218 -20.44 -11.84 8.11
CA SER A 218 -21.73 -11.12 8.16
C SER A 218 -21.73 -9.96 9.16
N ASN A 219 -20.87 -10.02 10.17
CA ASN A 219 -20.63 -8.99 11.19
C ASN A 219 -19.38 -8.14 10.91
N TRP A 220 -18.88 -8.08 9.66
CA TRP A 220 -17.62 -7.43 9.31
C TRP A 220 -17.51 -5.97 9.81
N SER A 221 -18.62 -5.23 9.82
CA SER A 221 -18.65 -3.83 10.27
C SER A 221 -18.29 -3.69 11.76
N ASN A 222 -18.59 -4.70 12.58
CA ASN A 222 -18.23 -4.74 13.99
C ASN A 222 -16.76 -5.14 14.23
N LEU A 223 -16.06 -5.57 13.17
CA LEU A 223 -14.66 -6.01 13.21
C LEU A 223 -13.69 -4.94 12.68
N LEU A 224 -14.19 -3.76 12.32
CA LEU A 224 -13.35 -2.63 11.91
C LEU A 224 -12.64 -2.04 13.12
N VAL A 225 -11.33 -1.84 12.98
CA VAL A 225 -10.54 -1.01 13.88
C VAL A 225 -10.53 0.43 13.38
N LYS A 226 -10.53 1.37 14.32
CA LYS A 226 -10.46 2.79 13.99
C LYS A 226 -9.14 3.10 13.29
N THR A 227 -9.20 3.86 12.22
CA THR A 227 -8.04 4.41 11.52
C THR A 227 -8.01 5.93 11.69
N PRO A 228 -6.82 6.58 11.58
CA PRO A 228 -6.79 8.03 11.51
C PRO A 228 -7.55 8.52 10.27
N LYS A 229 -8.08 9.75 10.34
CA LYS A 229 -8.62 10.41 9.15
C LYS A 229 -7.46 10.76 8.22
N VAL A 230 -7.63 10.52 6.93
CA VAL A 230 -6.59 10.77 5.93
C VAL A 230 -7.06 11.68 4.82
N GLU A 231 -6.11 12.41 4.25
CA GLU A 231 -6.26 13.13 3.00
C GLU A 231 -5.27 12.59 1.97
N ARG A 232 -5.57 12.88 0.70
CA ARG A 232 -4.70 12.47 -0.40
C ARG A 232 -4.54 13.59 -1.42
N GLN A 233 -3.29 13.85 -1.78
CA GLN A 233 -2.91 14.86 -2.75
C GLN A 233 -2.21 14.20 -3.92
N VAL A 234 -2.76 14.36 -5.13
CA VAL A 234 -2.09 13.92 -6.35
C VAL A 234 -0.86 14.82 -6.56
N LEU A 235 0.31 14.22 -6.70
CA LEU A 235 1.57 14.93 -6.97
C LEU A 235 1.95 14.88 -8.44
N PHE A 236 1.48 13.81 -9.12
CA PHE A 236 1.71 13.57 -10.53
C PHE A 236 0.62 12.67 -11.09
N GLY A 237 0.18 12.98 -12.30
CA GLY A 237 -0.69 12.12 -13.09
C GLY A 237 -0.80 12.68 -14.49
N LYS A 238 -0.47 11.87 -15.51
CA LYS A 238 -0.56 12.35 -16.89
C LYS A 238 -2.01 12.39 -17.35
N ARG A 239 -2.38 13.54 -17.92
CA ARG A 239 -3.66 13.75 -18.58
C ARG A 239 -3.79 12.84 -19.79
N ASN A 240 -4.99 12.27 -19.99
CA ASN A 240 -5.33 11.50 -21.19
C ASN A 240 -4.31 10.39 -21.49
N LEU A 241 -3.98 9.57 -20.49
CA LEU A 241 -3.36 8.29 -20.79
C LEU A 241 -4.28 7.56 -21.78
N SER A 242 -3.74 7.21 -22.95
CA SER A 242 -4.49 6.43 -23.94
C SER A 242 -4.82 5.03 -23.40
N SER A 243 -4.09 4.62 -22.35
CA SER A 243 -4.19 3.35 -21.66
C SER A 243 -3.65 3.50 -20.23
N ARG A 244 -4.23 2.76 -19.27
CA ARG A 244 -3.66 2.63 -17.91
C ARG A 244 -2.22 2.08 -17.88
N TYR A 245 -1.76 1.51 -19.00
CA TYR A 245 -0.40 1.02 -19.19
C TYR A 245 0.55 2.06 -19.81
N ASP A 246 0.10 3.29 -20.09
CA ASP A 246 0.97 4.31 -20.68
C ASP A 246 1.95 4.88 -19.64
N VAL A 247 3.18 5.17 -20.08
CA VAL A 247 4.25 5.75 -19.26
C VAL A 247 4.22 7.27 -19.40
N ALA A 248 4.25 7.99 -18.29
CA ALA A 248 4.08 9.43 -18.33
C ALA A 248 5.40 10.18 -18.56
N VAL A 249 6.50 9.66 -18.00
CA VAL A 249 7.80 10.35 -17.85
C VAL A 249 7.63 11.66 -17.06
N MET A 250 8.15 11.67 -15.83
CA MET A 250 8.14 12.80 -14.91
C MET A 250 9.34 13.73 -15.17
N SER A 251 9.27 14.94 -14.62
CA SER A 251 10.41 15.87 -14.57
C SER A 251 11.15 15.77 -13.23
N ASP A 252 12.38 16.29 -13.14
CA ASP A 252 13.11 16.39 -11.86
C ASP A 252 12.34 17.20 -10.82
N LYS A 253 11.63 18.25 -11.26
CA LYS A 253 10.73 19.02 -10.38
C LYS A 253 9.65 18.14 -9.74
N THR A 254 9.19 17.11 -10.45
CA THR A 254 8.19 16.17 -9.93
C THR A 254 8.82 15.19 -8.93
N VAL A 255 10.06 14.74 -9.16
CA VAL A 255 10.84 13.95 -8.19
C VAL A 255 11.03 14.75 -6.90
N GLU A 256 11.45 16.01 -7.00
CA GLU A 256 11.58 16.91 -5.84
C GLU A 256 10.24 17.16 -5.13
N ARG A 257 9.13 17.21 -5.89
CA ARG A 257 7.79 17.30 -5.30
C ARG A 257 7.42 16.05 -4.48
N ILE A 258 7.82 14.85 -4.90
CA ILE A 258 7.64 13.62 -4.12
C ILE A 258 8.44 13.70 -2.82
N LYS A 259 9.72 14.06 -2.88
CA LYS A 259 10.58 14.24 -1.70
C LYS A 259 9.98 15.24 -0.71
N ARG A 260 9.58 16.40 -1.21
CA ARG A 260 8.94 17.45 -0.41
C ARG A 260 7.65 16.99 0.23
N ALA A 261 6.82 16.23 -0.48
CA ALA A 261 5.59 15.69 0.09
C ALA A 261 5.87 14.75 1.27
N LEU A 262 6.91 13.90 1.19
CA LEU A 262 7.32 13.03 2.30
C LEU A 262 7.69 13.86 3.54
N VAL A 263 8.46 14.95 3.37
CA VAL A 263 8.94 15.81 4.46
C VAL A 263 7.82 16.67 5.05
N VAL A 264 7.06 17.37 4.20
CA VAL A 264 6.05 18.36 4.62
C VAL A 264 4.78 17.69 5.13
N LYS A 265 4.36 16.59 4.50
CA LYS A 265 3.13 15.88 4.88
C LYS A 265 3.37 14.73 5.83
N GLN A 266 4.63 14.34 6.04
CA GLN A 266 5.04 13.26 6.95
C GLN A 266 4.23 11.98 6.72
N GLY A 267 3.96 11.69 5.44
CA GLY A 267 3.15 10.57 5.02
C GLY A 267 3.73 9.96 3.75
N PRO A 268 3.45 8.68 3.49
CA PRO A 268 4.00 7.98 2.34
C PRO A 268 3.44 8.52 1.02
N VAL A 269 4.15 8.25 -0.06
CA VAL A 269 3.71 8.57 -1.43
C VAL A 269 3.45 7.28 -2.19
N LEU A 270 2.21 7.02 -2.55
CA LEU A 270 1.84 5.91 -3.43
C LEU A 270 2.20 6.27 -4.86
N VAL A 271 3.05 5.46 -5.48
CA VAL A 271 3.48 5.58 -6.87
C VAL A 271 2.97 4.40 -7.66
N VAL A 272 2.34 4.69 -8.79
CA VAL A 272 1.91 3.68 -9.75
C VAL A 272 2.78 3.81 -11.00
N TYR A 273 3.42 2.72 -11.41
CA TYR A 273 4.37 2.68 -12.53
C TYR A 273 4.15 1.44 -13.38
N ASN A 274 4.54 1.54 -14.65
CA ASN A 274 4.43 0.41 -15.56
C ASN A 274 5.62 -0.55 -15.37
N ASP A 275 5.32 -1.75 -14.88
CA ASP A 275 6.20 -2.90 -14.86
C ASP A 275 5.83 -3.83 -16.03
N SER A 276 6.63 -3.80 -17.10
CA SER A 276 6.51 -4.79 -18.18
C SER A 276 5.11 -4.87 -18.84
N GLU A 277 4.49 -3.71 -19.11
CA GLU A 277 3.10 -3.56 -19.62
C GLU A 277 2.00 -3.96 -18.63
N VAL A 278 2.35 -4.16 -17.36
CA VAL A 278 1.41 -4.34 -16.24
C VAL A 278 1.59 -3.18 -15.28
N TRP A 279 0.48 -2.66 -14.77
CA TRP A 279 0.56 -1.56 -13.81
C TRP A 279 0.87 -2.11 -12.42
N HIS A 280 1.85 -1.53 -11.75
CA HIS A 280 2.28 -1.90 -10.42
C HIS A 280 2.25 -0.69 -9.48
N ALA A 281 1.89 -0.89 -8.22
CA ALA A 281 1.74 0.16 -7.22
C ALA A 281 2.62 -0.12 -6.00
N ILE A 282 3.44 0.86 -5.61
CA ILE A 282 4.30 0.78 -4.43
C ILE A 282 4.25 2.06 -3.61
N LEU A 283 4.77 2.01 -2.39
CA LEU A 283 4.88 3.17 -1.52
C LEU A 283 6.30 3.66 -1.43
N VAL A 284 6.53 4.92 -1.77
CA VAL A 284 7.74 5.64 -1.36
C VAL A 284 7.57 6.07 0.10
N VAL A 285 8.53 5.72 0.94
CA VAL A 285 8.53 5.98 2.39
C VAL A 285 9.71 6.85 2.83
N GLY A 286 10.66 7.11 1.95
CA GLY A 286 11.85 7.90 2.25
C GLY A 286 12.70 8.13 1.01
N TYR A 287 13.76 8.91 1.18
CA TYR A 287 14.76 9.13 0.13
C TYR A 287 16.15 9.40 0.70
N ASP A 288 17.17 9.31 -0.15
CA ASP A 288 18.56 9.66 0.15
C ASP A 288 19.29 10.08 -1.13
N ASP A 289 19.72 11.35 -1.20
CA ASP A 289 20.39 11.97 -2.34
C ASP A 289 21.84 11.53 -2.53
N HIS A 290 22.44 10.92 -1.50
CA HIS A 290 23.84 10.52 -1.50
C HIS A 290 24.02 9.02 -1.67
N ASP A 291 23.00 8.24 -1.33
CA ASP A 291 22.96 6.81 -1.54
C ASP A 291 22.92 6.51 -3.04
N SER A 292 23.78 5.59 -3.47
CA SER A 292 23.68 4.96 -4.78
C SER A 292 22.85 3.70 -4.62
N GLU A 293 22.03 3.36 -5.62
CA GLU A 293 21.49 2.00 -5.71
C GLU A 293 22.66 1.03 -5.50
N GLU A 294 22.60 0.19 -4.46
CA GLU A 294 23.70 -0.71 -4.11
C GLU A 294 24.01 -1.49 -5.38
N ALA A 295 25.17 -1.17 -5.96
CA ALA A 295 25.51 -1.55 -7.31
C ALA A 295 25.26 -3.05 -7.44
N VAL A 296 24.39 -3.43 -8.37
CA VAL A 296 24.29 -4.83 -8.78
C VAL A 296 25.71 -5.25 -9.16
N ASN A 297 26.36 -6.00 -8.27
CA ASN A 297 27.75 -6.45 -8.36
C ASN A 297 27.98 -7.45 -9.53
N ASN A 298 27.08 -7.48 -10.52
CA ASN A 298 27.02 -8.47 -11.58
C ASN A 298 26.81 -7.82 -12.96
N SER A 299 27.77 -7.03 -13.43
CA SER A 299 27.94 -6.88 -14.88
C SER A 299 29.39 -6.66 -15.25
N ASN A 300 30.09 -7.77 -15.47
CA ASN A 300 31.29 -7.77 -16.29
C ASN A 300 30.84 -7.45 -17.73
N ASN A 301 31.17 -6.25 -18.23
CA ASN A 301 31.17 -5.81 -19.65
C ASN A 301 30.03 -4.93 -20.19
N SER A 302 29.14 -4.35 -19.38
CA SER A 302 28.32 -3.20 -19.84
C SER A 302 28.93 -1.89 -19.35
N SER A 303 29.31 -1.00 -20.26
CA SER A 303 29.89 0.32 -19.93
C SER A 303 28.90 1.30 -19.29
N ASP A 304 27.63 0.93 -19.18
CA ASP A 304 26.62 1.78 -18.54
C ASP A 304 25.74 0.95 -17.58
N THR A 305 26.20 0.82 -16.34
CA THR A 305 25.53 0.11 -15.24
C THR A 305 24.52 0.98 -14.47
N ARG A 306 24.35 2.25 -14.86
CA ARG A 306 23.44 3.18 -14.18
C ARG A 306 21.98 2.76 -14.38
N CYS A 307 21.15 2.83 -13.33
CA CYS A 307 19.72 2.48 -13.26
C CYS A 307 19.35 1.10 -13.87
N PRO A 308 19.94 -0.01 -13.40
CA PRO A 308 19.74 -1.33 -13.99
C PRO A 308 18.25 -1.74 -14.04
N PHE A 309 17.46 -1.33 -13.04
CA PHE A 309 16.02 -1.60 -13.01
C PHE A 309 15.26 -0.93 -14.17
N VAL A 310 15.55 0.34 -14.47
CA VAL A 310 14.89 1.04 -15.60
C VAL A 310 15.24 0.34 -16.91
N LYS A 311 16.52 -0.01 -17.09
CA LYS A 311 17.00 -0.68 -18.30
C LYS A 311 16.43 -2.08 -18.48
N SER A 312 16.31 -2.87 -17.41
CA SER A 312 15.69 -4.20 -17.49
C SER A 312 14.23 -4.07 -17.94
N MET A 313 13.49 -3.09 -17.39
CA MET A 313 12.10 -2.84 -17.75
C MET A 313 11.90 -2.42 -19.20
N LEU A 314 12.82 -1.62 -19.76
CA LEU A 314 12.75 -1.20 -21.17
C LEU A 314 12.63 -2.38 -22.15
N THR A 315 13.26 -3.53 -21.83
CA THR A 315 13.24 -4.72 -22.70
C THR A 315 11.85 -5.33 -22.87
N ASN A 316 10.99 -5.17 -21.85
CA ASN A 316 9.64 -5.73 -21.81
C ASN A 316 8.55 -4.74 -22.27
N LEU A 317 8.87 -3.44 -22.32
CA LEU A 317 7.93 -2.42 -22.78
C LEU A 317 7.73 -2.48 -24.31
N ASN A 318 6.53 -2.07 -24.74
CA ASN A 318 6.24 -1.89 -26.16
C ASN A 318 7.11 -0.79 -26.78
N SER A 319 7.28 -0.83 -28.10
CA SER A 319 8.21 0.05 -28.83
C SER A 319 7.91 1.54 -28.64
N SER A 320 6.65 1.93 -28.47
CA SER A 320 6.24 3.32 -28.26
C SER A 320 6.66 3.82 -26.87
N HIS A 321 6.33 3.06 -25.82
CA HIS A 321 6.71 3.39 -24.44
C HIS A 321 8.23 3.40 -24.25
N ARG A 322 8.91 2.36 -24.77
CA ARG A 322 10.36 2.26 -24.75
C ARG A 322 11.02 3.49 -25.38
N LYS A 323 10.63 3.84 -26.61
CA LYS A 323 11.19 5.01 -27.31
C LYS A 323 10.95 6.31 -26.55
N LYS A 324 9.77 6.45 -25.92
CA LYS A 324 9.46 7.62 -25.10
C LYS A 324 10.42 7.76 -23.92
N ILE A 325 10.69 6.67 -23.21
CA ILE A 325 11.63 6.65 -22.08
C ILE A 325 13.07 6.86 -22.56
N GLU A 326 13.52 6.14 -23.60
CA GLU A 326 14.87 6.28 -24.16
C GLU A 326 15.15 7.72 -24.60
N ASN A 327 14.19 8.38 -25.25
CA ASN A 327 14.32 9.79 -25.63
C ASN A 327 14.44 10.71 -24.41
N ALA A 328 13.70 10.44 -23.33
CA ALA A 328 13.78 11.22 -22.10
C ALA A 328 15.13 11.00 -21.41
N MET A 329 15.59 9.75 -21.29
CA MET A 329 16.91 9.42 -20.78
C MET A 329 18.01 10.09 -21.60
N ALA A 330 17.94 10.05 -22.94
CA ALA A 330 18.90 10.70 -23.81
C ALA A 330 18.94 12.22 -23.63
N LYS A 331 17.76 12.86 -23.45
CA LYS A 331 17.64 14.28 -23.18
C LYS A 331 18.28 14.68 -21.84
N ASP A 332 18.15 13.83 -20.84
CA ASP A 332 18.58 14.10 -19.46
C ASP A 332 20.03 13.65 -19.19
N GLY A 333 20.75 13.12 -20.18
CA GLY A 333 22.13 12.64 -20.04
C GLY A 333 22.27 11.23 -19.47
N GLY A 334 21.17 10.47 -19.45
CA GLY A 334 21.08 9.12 -18.93
C GLY A 334 20.50 9.08 -17.52
N CYS A 335 21.01 8.15 -16.71
CA CYS A 335 20.67 8.04 -15.30
C CYS A 335 21.78 8.65 -14.44
N ALA A 336 21.40 9.27 -13.33
CA ALA A 336 22.32 9.73 -12.30
C ALA A 336 22.99 8.53 -11.60
N GLU A 337 24.10 8.80 -10.92
CA GLU A 337 24.85 7.79 -10.14
C GLU A 337 24.33 7.64 -8.71
N LYS A 338 23.55 8.61 -8.22
CA LYS A 338 23.11 8.72 -6.83
C LYS A 338 21.67 9.21 -6.77
N GLY A 339 21.03 8.97 -5.64
CA GLY A 339 19.67 9.36 -5.38
C GLY A 339 18.73 8.17 -5.45
N VAL A 340 18.21 7.77 -4.29
CA VAL A 340 17.27 6.65 -4.18
C VAL A 340 16.03 7.04 -3.41
N PHE A 341 14.90 6.49 -3.82
CA PHE A 341 13.73 6.32 -2.99
C PHE A 341 13.83 5.01 -2.22
N TYR A 342 13.46 5.05 -0.94
CA TYR A 342 13.14 3.85 -0.17
C TYR A 342 11.68 3.53 -0.39
N VAL A 343 11.40 2.30 -0.82
CA VAL A 343 10.06 1.89 -1.20
C VAL A 343 9.62 0.65 -0.42
N ARG A 344 8.37 0.63 0.03
CA ARG A 344 7.68 -0.59 0.49
C ARG A 344 6.94 -1.17 -0.72
N GLU A 345 7.27 -2.40 -1.05
CA GLU A 345 6.77 -3.13 -2.20
C GLU A 345 6.12 -4.44 -1.77
N SER A 346 5.21 -4.95 -2.60
CA SER A 346 4.50 -6.21 -2.35
C SER A 346 4.94 -7.35 -3.26
N GLU A 347 5.88 -7.11 -4.17
CA GLU A 347 6.49 -8.15 -4.99
C GLU A 347 7.81 -8.56 -4.37
N TYR A 348 7.95 -9.86 -4.13
CA TYR A 348 9.21 -10.41 -3.72
C TYR A 348 10.12 -10.62 -4.95
N PHE A 349 11.17 -9.80 -5.07
CA PHE A 349 12.25 -9.97 -6.03
C PHE A 349 13.56 -10.27 -5.29
N PRO A 350 13.87 -11.53 -4.97
CA PRO A 350 15.15 -11.87 -4.37
C PRO A 350 16.25 -11.79 -5.44
N GLU A 351 17.12 -10.79 -5.37
CA GLU A 351 18.38 -10.74 -6.12
C GLU A 351 19.57 -10.64 -5.12
N PRO A 352 20.64 -11.44 -5.22
CA PRO A 352 20.81 -12.71 -5.95
C PRO A 352 20.56 -13.93 -5.04
N PHE A 353 19.86 -13.76 -3.92
CA PHE A 353 19.66 -14.81 -2.92
C PHE A 353 18.46 -15.71 -3.24
N TYR A 354 18.65 -16.62 -4.20
CA TYR A 354 17.91 -17.88 -4.31
C TYR A 354 18.27 -18.83 -3.14
N SER A 355 18.34 -18.33 -1.91
CA SER A 355 18.51 -19.21 -0.76
C SER A 355 17.18 -19.94 -0.54
N LYS A 356 17.17 -21.22 -0.89
CA LYS A 356 16.46 -22.42 -0.37
C LYS A 356 15.28 -22.32 0.63
N HIS A 357 15.00 -21.19 1.25
CA HIS A 357 13.82 -20.90 2.05
C HIS A 357 12.56 -20.56 1.21
N ASP A 358 12.73 -20.32 -0.09
CA ASP A 358 11.67 -19.98 -1.06
C ASP A 358 10.64 -21.10 -1.33
N SER A 359 10.90 -22.33 -0.89
CA SER A 359 9.94 -23.44 -1.04
C SER A 359 8.85 -23.48 0.04
N ASN A 360 9.01 -22.72 1.12
CA ASN A 360 8.07 -22.74 2.26
C ASN A 360 7.12 -21.53 2.26
N TYR A 361 7.25 -20.65 1.26
CA TYR A 361 6.35 -19.51 1.10
C TYR A 361 5.03 -19.97 0.47
N ASP A 362 4.15 -20.50 1.30
CA ASP A 362 2.82 -20.90 0.89
C ASP A 362 1.82 -20.36 1.90
N TYR A 363 0.97 -19.43 1.46
CA TYR A 363 -0.14 -18.85 2.23
C TYR A 363 -1.17 -19.88 2.74
N ASP A 364 -0.81 -21.15 2.85
CA ASP A 364 -1.64 -22.21 3.38
C ASP A 364 -1.55 -22.26 4.90
N LEU A 365 -2.51 -21.61 5.55
CA LEU A 365 -2.66 -21.61 7.02
C LEU A 365 -2.86 -23.00 7.63
N LYS A 366 -3.08 -24.03 6.80
CA LYS A 366 -3.19 -25.41 7.26
C LYS A 366 -1.84 -26.10 7.43
N ARG A 367 -0.75 -25.46 7.00
CA ARG A 367 0.60 -26.01 7.06
C ARG A 367 1.45 -25.19 8.03
N LYS A 368 1.96 -25.89 9.05
CA LYS A 368 2.84 -25.30 10.05
C LYS A 368 4.18 -24.92 9.43
N GLY A 369 4.66 -23.70 9.66
CA GLY A 369 5.94 -23.18 9.16
C GLY A 369 5.85 -22.36 7.87
N GLU A 370 4.64 -22.18 7.32
CA GLU A 370 4.38 -21.36 6.13
C GLU A 370 3.69 -20.02 6.49
N GLU A 371 3.69 -19.65 7.77
CA GLU A 371 2.99 -18.46 8.29
C GLU A 371 3.77 -17.14 8.12
N GLN A 372 5.00 -17.19 7.59
CA GLN A 372 5.75 -15.98 7.23
C GLN A 372 5.26 -15.49 5.88
N VAL A 373 4.26 -14.62 5.94
CA VAL A 373 3.47 -14.13 4.80
C VAL A 373 4.04 -12.83 4.21
N TYR A 374 5.22 -12.38 4.64
CA TYR A 374 5.62 -10.99 4.47
C TYR A 374 6.95 -10.84 3.73
N VAL A 375 7.00 -9.89 2.79
CA VAL A 375 8.23 -9.47 2.09
C VAL A 375 9.07 -8.52 2.94
N GLY A 376 10.26 -8.11 2.46
CA GLY A 376 11.07 -7.11 3.15
C GLY A 376 10.32 -5.80 3.39
N THR A 377 10.70 -5.05 4.43
CA THR A 377 10.02 -3.80 4.80
C THR A 377 10.28 -2.68 3.79
N THR A 378 11.51 -2.59 3.27
CA THR A 378 11.89 -1.58 2.27
C THR A 378 12.91 -2.12 1.28
N THR A 379 12.86 -1.62 0.05
CA THR A 379 13.89 -1.77 -1.00
C THR A 379 14.30 -0.39 -1.51
N LYS A 380 15.41 -0.31 -2.26
CA LYS A 380 15.87 0.93 -2.87
C LYS A 380 15.47 0.97 -4.35
N ARG A 381 15.04 2.13 -4.83
CA ARG A 381 14.80 2.42 -6.25
C ARG A 381 15.46 3.75 -6.59
N SER A 382 16.22 3.82 -7.69
CA SER A 382 16.78 5.09 -8.16
C SER A 382 15.68 6.13 -8.43
N TYR A 383 16.00 7.43 -8.35
CA TYR A 383 15.03 8.48 -8.72
C TYR A 383 14.54 8.34 -10.16
N GLU A 384 15.40 7.81 -11.04
CA GLU A 384 15.09 7.50 -12.43
C GLU A 384 14.00 6.44 -12.60
N TRP A 385 13.84 5.51 -11.66
CA TRP A 385 12.73 4.56 -11.67
C TRP A 385 11.39 5.31 -11.63
N ALA A 386 11.21 6.21 -10.66
CA ALA A 386 9.99 7.01 -10.59
C ALA A 386 9.90 7.92 -11.82
N LYS A 387 10.98 8.63 -12.15
CA LYS A 387 11.03 9.59 -13.25
C LYS A 387 10.63 8.98 -14.59
N TYR A 388 11.10 7.78 -14.93
CA TYR A 388 10.87 7.22 -16.26
C TYR A 388 9.71 6.23 -16.32
N LEU A 389 9.40 5.53 -15.24
CA LEU A 389 8.40 4.46 -15.26
C LEU A 389 7.07 4.85 -14.61
N ALA A 390 7.05 5.84 -13.70
CA ALA A 390 5.80 6.24 -13.04
C ALA A 390 4.81 6.87 -14.02
N SER A 391 3.53 6.58 -13.79
CA SER A 391 2.40 7.22 -14.46
C SER A 391 1.51 8.00 -13.49
N TYR A 392 1.60 7.70 -12.19
CA TYR A 392 0.83 8.37 -11.14
C TYR A 392 1.59 8.41 -9.81
N ALA A 393 1.44 9.49 -9.05
CA ALA A 393 1.98 9.61 -7.69
C ALA A 393 1.02 10.41 -6.78
N ILE A 394 0.80 9.91 -5.56
CA ILE A 394 -0.17 10.46 -4.60
C ILE A 394 0.46 10.49 -3.21
N SER A 395 0.52 11.65 -2.59
CA SER A 395 0.80 11.76 -1.17
C SER A 395 -0.43 11.39 -0.36
N ILE A 396 -0.26 10.52 0.63
CA ILE A 396 -1.31 10.11 1.57
C ILE A 396 -0.85 10.56 2.95
N TYR A 397 -1.68 11.33 3.66
CA TYR A 397 -1.27 11.96 4.90
C TYR A 397 -2.42 12.24 5.85
N ARG A 398 -2.08 12.51 7.11
CA ARG A 398 -2.98 12.95 8.16
C ARG A 398 -3.11 14.49 8.12
N PRO A 399 -4.31 15.06 7.95
CA PRO A 399 -4.47 16.51 7.93
C PRO A 399 -4.09 17.15 9.28
N ASP A 400 -4.30 16.43 10.38
CA ASP A 400 -4.01 16.86 11.76
C ASP A 400 -2.52 16.77 12.13
N ALA A 401 -1.71 15.97 11.40
CA ALA A 401 -0.28 15.84 11.68
C ALA A 401 0.52 17.11 11.36
N SER A 402 0.01 17.97 10.47
CA SER A 402 0.71 19.18 10.02
C SER A 402 0.87 20.27 11.10
N GLU A 403 0.20 20.14 12.24
CA GLU A 403 0.26 21.11 13.35
C GLU A 403 1.26 20.72 14.46
N ALA A 404 1.74 19.47 14.48
CA ALA A 404 2.68 19.00 15.47
C ALA A 404 4.03 18.70 14.80
N PRO A 405 5.08 19.53 14.99
CA PRO A 405 6.41 19.18 14.48
C PRO A 405 6.83 17.85 15.11
N PHE A 406 7.26 16.89 14.27
CA PHE A 406 7.88 15.68 14.80
C PHE A 406 9.07 16.08 15.67
N PRO A 407 9.28 15.41 16.80
CA PRO A 407 10.51 15.59 17.53
C PRO A 407 11.68 15.35 16.57
N PRO A 408 12.73 16.19 16.59
CA PRO A 408 13.88 16.03 15.72
C PRO A 408 14.40 14.60 15.85
N HIS A 409 14.66 13.97 14.71
CA HIS A 409 15.10 12.58 14.69
C HIS A 409 16.49 12.51 15.36
N PRO A 410 16.75 11.58 16.28
CA PRO A 410 17.99 11.53 17.06
C PRO A 410 19.27 11.24 16.25
N TYR A 411 19.19 11.20 14.91
CA TYR A 411 20.31 10.92 14.01
C TYR A 411 20.74 12.13 13.17
N GLU A 412 20.28 13.34 13.51
CA GLU A 412 20.70 14.60 12.86
C GLU A 412 21.83 15.35 13.62
N GLU A 413 22.62 14.66 14.45
CA GLU A 413 23.87 15.21 15.04
C GLU A 413 25.14 14.75 14.32
#